data_AF-A0A3D8IYK8-F1
#
_entry.id   AF-A0A3D8IYK8-F1
#
_cell.length_a   1.000
_cell.length_b   1.000
_cell.length_c   1.000
_cell.angle_alpha   90.00
_cell.angle_beta   90.00
_cell.angle_gamma   90.00
#
_symmetry.space_group_name_H-M   'P 1'
#
loop_
_entity.id
_entity.type
_entity.pdbx_description
1 polymer ?
#
loop_
_entity_poly.entity_id
_entity_poly.type
_entity_poly.pdbx_seq_one_letter_code
_entity_poly.pdbx_strand_id
1 'polypeptide(L)'
;MKITEVKTAFKIVDVEFVEGQTKLKFNYVSKLIDENGKELPKKILTADVSRVYLIVVDGVIKKIGASGSKGGMKNTLQIYQDGGVKGRPSIRSYGVWYFLYHTILQGKKIEFYMIYQDNFDAYVKGLFGKKKKIASLNPKLIEECCLEDYLEREKGKYPEWNLQEQGADWPNEAKIAHADIMKESANRKRKQKS
;
A
#
# COMPACT_ATOMS: atom_id res chain seq x y z
N MET A 1 -2.41 16.29 6.95
CA MET A 1 -2.11 15.62 8.23
C MET A 1 -0.65 15.15 8.27
N LYS A 2 0.09 15.45 9.34
CA LYS A 2 1.46 14.99 9.55
C LYS A 2 1.48 13.58 10.13
N ILE A 3 2.45 12.76 9.73
CA ILE A 3 2.60 11.40 10.27
C ILE A 3 2.90 11.38 11.77
N THR A 4 3.54 12.44 12.30
CA THR A 4 3.84 12.60 13.72
C THR A 4 2.59 12.74 14.60
N GLU A 5 1.43 13.01 14.01
CA GLU A 5 0.15 13.09 14.72
C GLU A 5 -0.52 11.72 14.85
N VAL A 6 -0.09 10.72 14.05
CA VAL A 6 -0.68 9.38 14.03
C VAL A 6 -0.11 8.54 15.17
N LYS A 7 -1.00 7.92 15.95
CA LYS A 7 -0.63 7.21 17.19
C LYS A 7 -0.59 5.69 17.07
N THR A 8 -1.03 5.12 15.95
CA THR A 8 -1.20 3.66 15.78
C THR A 8 -0.38 3.10 14.62
N ALA A 9 0.37 3.96 13.93
CA ALA A 9 1.16 3.57 12.77
C ALA A 9 2.64 3.52 13.14
N PHE A 10 3.35 2.52 12.60
CA PHE A 10 4.80 2.44 12.69
C PHE A 10 5.44 2.38 11.32
N LYS A 11 6.67 2.91 11.23
CA LYS A 11 7.42 2.97 9.99
C LYS A 11 7.90 1.59 9.56
N ILE A 12 7.79 1.28 8.27
CA ILE A 12 8.20 -0.01 7.71
C ILE A 12 9.19 0.09 6.54
N VAL A 13 9.19 1.19 5.78
CA VAL A 13 10.01 1.33 4.57
C VAL A 13 10.50 2.77 4.40
N ASP A 14 11.75 2.91 3.98
CA ASP A 14 12.27 4.09 3.27
C ASP A 14 12.38 3.79 1.77
N VAL A 15 11.91 4.69 0.91
CA VAL A 15 12.02 4.54 -0.55
C VAL A 15 13.27 5.25 -1.03
N GLU A 16 14.01 4.60 -1.92
CA GLU A 16 15.24 5.11 -2.53
C GLU A 16 15.11 5.04 -4.05
N PHE A 17 15.54 6.11 -4.71
CA PHE A 17 15.74 6.14 -6.15
C PHE A 17 17.12 5.56 -6.49
N VAL A 18 17.17 4.71 -7.51
CA VAL A 18 18.42 4.19 -8.06
C VAL A 18 18.59 4.78 -9.44
N GLU A 19 19.67 5.53 -9.65
CA GLU A 19 19.94 6.20 -10.92
C GLU A 19 19.90 5.22 -12.10
N GLY A 20 19.25 5.64 -13.18
CA GLY A 20 19.05 4.81 -14.37
C GLY A 20 17.97 3.73 -14.24
N GLN A 21 17.26 3.63 -13.11
CA GLN A 21 16.20 2.64 -12.93
C GLN A 21 14.83 3.28 -12.68
N THR A 22 13.80 2.72 -13.31
CA THR A 22 12.39 3.05 -13.03
C THR A 22 11.85 2.27 -11.82
N LYS A 23 12.54 1.20 -11.44
CA LYS A 23 12.18 0.40 -10.26
C LYS A 23 12.71 1.08 -9.00
N LEU A 24 11.79 1.44 -8.11
CA LEU A 24 12.07 2.00 -6.80
C LEU A 24 12.59 0.93 -5.84
N LYS A 25 13.63 1.29 -5.09
CA LYS A 25 14.20 0.42 -4.05
C LYS A 25 13.49 0.70 -2.74
N PHE A 26 12.90 -0.33 -2.15
CA PHE A 26 12.17 -0.24 -0.89
C PHE A 26 13.07 -0.84 0.21
N ASN A 27 13.63 0.03 1.04
CA ASN A 27 14.49 -0.33 2.15
C ASN A 27 13.64 -0.57 3.39
N TYR A 28 13.33 -1.83 3.68
CA TYR A 28 12.58 -2.20 4.87
C TYR A 28 13.41 -1.95 6.13
N VAL A 29 12.79 -1.30 7.13
CA VAL A 29 13.47 -0.98 8.39
C VAL A 29 13.94 -2.26 9.08
N SER A 30 15.19 -2.26 9.55
CA SER A 30 15.82 -3.44 10.17
C SER A 30 15.21 -3.79 11.53
N LYS A 31 14.84 -2.78 12.32
CA LYS A 31 14.19 -2.89 13.62
C LYS A 31 12.80 -2.26 13.54
N LEU A 32 11.77 -3.11 13.55
CA LEU A 32 10.37 -2.67 13.57
C LEU A 32 9.98 -2.41 15.01
N ILE A 33 9.45 -1.22 15.29
CA ILE A 33 9.00 -0.80 16.61
C ILE A 33 7.56 -0.36 16.45
N ASP A 34 6.64 -0.98 17.18
CA ASP A 34 5.23 -0.61 17.16
C ASP A 34 4.98 0.76 17.83
N GLU A 35 3.73 1.19 17.83
CA GLU A 35 3.31 2.47 18.40
C GLU A 35 3.55 2.59 19.91
N ASN A 36 3.72 1.47 20.61
CA ASN A 36 3.97 1.41 22.05
C ASN A 36 5.47 1.28 22.38
N GLY A 37 6.34 1.40 21.38
CA GLY A 37 7.79 1.28 21.56
C GLY A 37 8.28 -0.16 21.66
N LYS A 38 7.44 -1.16 21.37
CA LYS A 38 7.80 -2.57 21.46
C LYS A 38 8.36 -3.06 20.13
N GLU A 39 9.45 -3.82 20.22
CA GLU A 39 10.07 -4.42 19.05
C GLU A 39 9.20 -5.56 18.48
N LEU A 40 8.93 -5.49 17.18
CA LEU A 40 8.13 -6.46 16.46
C LEU A 40 9.01 -7.45 15.68
N PRO A 41 8.61 -8.73 15.58
CA PRO A 41 9.29 -9.68 14.72
C PRO A 41 9.12 -9.29 13.26
N LYS A 42 10.19 -9.35 12.46
CA LYS A 42 10.19 -9.07 11.01
C LYS A 42 9.11 -9.85 10.22
N LYS A 43 8.69 -11.00 10.75
CA LYS A 43 7.63 -11.84 10.17
C LYS A 43 6.30 -11.09 9.99
N ILE A 44 6.05 -10.02 10.76
CA ILE A 44 4.84 -9.19 10.62
C ILE A 44 4.68 -8.62 9.20
N LEU A 45 5.79 -8.30 8.52
CA LEU A 45 5.78 -7.78 7.14
C LEU A 45 5.32 -8.80 6.10
N THR A 46 5.29 -10.08 6.46
CA THR A 46 4.86 -11.20 5.61
C THR A 46 3.68 -11.97 6.19
N ALA A 47 3.22 -11.60 7.38
CA ALA A 47 2.11 -12.26 8.06
C ALA A 47 0.80 -12.00 7.32
N ASP A 48 -0.17 -12.90 7.40
CA ASP A 48 -1.51 -12.69 6.85
C ASP A 48 -2.44 -12.09 7.91
N VAL A 49 -2.28 -10.78 8.14
CA VAL A 49 -3.04 -9.98 9.11
C VAL A 49 -3.78 -8.84 8.40
N SER A 50 -4.83 -8.33 9.00
CA SER A 50 -5.54 -7.18 8.45
C SER A 50 -4.72 -5.92 8.66
N ARG A 51 -4.52 -5.13 7.61
CA ARG A 51 -3.61 -3.99 7.66
C ARG A 51 -3.98 -2.85 6.73
N VAL A 52 -3.52 -1.67 7.11
CA VAL A 52 -3.48 -0.45 6.31
C VAL A 52 -2.01 -0.04 6.14
N TYR A 53 -1.68 0.47 4.97
CA TYR A 53 -0.43 1.18 4.73
C TYR A 53 -0.70 2.66 4.53
N LEU A 54 0.23 3.48 4.99
CA LEU A 54 0.26 4.91 4.75
C LEU A 54 1.45 5.22 3.84
N ILE A 55 1.23 6.03 2.80
CA ILE A 55 2.31 6.61 2.01
C ILE A 55 2.54 8.03 2.49
N VAL A 56 3.77 8.32 2.91
CA VAL A 56 4.15 9.58 3.53
C VAL A 56 5.24 10.25 2.70
N VAL A 57 5.05 11.54 2.40
CA VAL A 57 6.02 12.38 1.67
C VAL A 57 6.38 13.58 2.53
N ASP A 58 7.66 13.75 2.85
CA ASP A 58 8.17 14.83 3.71
C ASP A 58 7.36 14.98 5.02
N GLY A 59 7.04 13.84 5.64
CA GLY A 59 6.26 13.75 6.87
C GLY A 59 4.75 14.01 6.71
N VAL A 60 4.23 14.20 5.49
CA VAL A 60 2.79 14.40 5.21
C VAL A 60 2.18 13.13 4.63
N ILE A 61 1.06 12.69 5.18
CA ILE A 61 0.32 11.53 4.66
C ILE A 61 -0.33 11.91 3.32
N LYS A 62 0.06 11.19 2.27
CA LYS A 62 -0.44 11.36 0.89
C LYS A 62 -1.43 10.28 0.48
N LYS A 63 -1.32 9.08 1.03
CA LYS A 63 -2.24 7.98 0.76
C LYS A 63 -2.50 7.13 2.00
N ILE A 64 -3.75 6.70 2.14
CA ILE A 64 -4.19 5.62 3.04
C ILE A 64 -4.70 4.48 2.15
N GLY A 65 -4.28 3.25 2.43
CA GLY A 65 -4.68 2.08 1.65
C GLY A 65 -4.76 0.79 2.46
N ALA A 66 -5.84 0.04 2.29
CA ALA A 66 -6.01 -1.29 2.89
C ALA A 66 -5.37 -2.42 2.06
N SER A 67 -4.94 -3.50 2.72
CA SER A 67 -4.56 -4.74 2.03
C SER A 67 -4.79 -6.02 2.83
N GLY A 68 -5.47 -6.99 2.21
CA GLY A 68 -5.65 -8.36 2.72
C GLY A 68 -4.80 -9.41 2.02
N SER A 69 -3.65 -9.03 1.44
CA SER A 69 -2.87 -9.96 0.62
C SER A 69 -2.16 -11.05 1.43
N LYS A 70 -2.31 -12.33 1.06
CA LYS A 70 -1.71 -13.48 1.78
C LYS A 70 -0.18 -13.39 1.97
N GLY A 71 0.54 -12.67 1.10
CA GLY A 71 1.99 -12.47 1.20
C GLY A 71 2.41 -11.33 2.13
N GLY A 72 1.45 -10.77 2.88
CA GLY A 72 1.67 -9.67 3.79
C GLY A 72 2.01 -8.35 3.11
N MET A 73 2.52 -7.42 3.93
CA MET A 73 2.87 -6.07 3.48
C MET A 73 3.92 -6.06 2.37
N LYS A 74 4.90 -6.97 2.40
CA LYS A 74 5.90 -7.07 1.33
C LYS A 74 5.26 -7.32 -0.04
N ASN A 75 4.31 -8.24 -0.10
CA ASN A 75 3.59 -8.53 -1.34
C ASN A 75 2.69 -7.36 -1.76
N THR A 76 2.03 -6.70 -0.79
CA THR A 76 1.23 -5.50 -1.02
C THR A 76 2.06 -4.39 -1.69
N LEU A 77 3.25 -4.10 -1.15
CA LEU A 77 4.08 -3.00 -1.62
C LEU A 77 4.88 -3.32 -2.89
N GLN A 78 5.04 -4.60 -3.23
CA GLN A 78 5.82 -5.03 -4.39
C GLN A 78 5.37 -4.37 -5.70
N ILE A 79 4.05 -4.24 -5.91
CA ILE A 79 3.50 -3.65 -7.14
C ILE A 79 3.86 -2.17 -7.28
N TYR A 80 4.11 -1.47 -6.17
CA TYR A 80 4.51 -0.06 -6.16
C TYR A 80 6.00 0.15 -6.38
N GLN A 81 6.80 -0.92 -6.46
CA GLN A 81 8.23 -0.79 -6.78
C GLN A 81 8.44 -0.48 -8.26
N ASP A 82 7.67 -1.10 -9.16
CA ASP A 82 7.84 -0.96 -10.61
C ASP A 82 6.52 -0.69 -11.34
N GLY A 83 5.45 -0.35 -10.62
CA GLY A 83 4.12 -0.14 -11.17
C GLY A 83 3.45 -1.40 -11.71
N GLY A 84 4.05 -2.58 -11.52
CA GLY A 84 3.55 -3.85 -12.01
C GLY A 84 3.70 -4.05 -13.52
N VAL A 85 4.55 -3.27 -14.20
CA VAL A 85 4.69 -3.21 -15.67
C VAL A 85 5.08 -4.52 -16.35
N LYS A 86 5.60 -5.49 -15.57
CA LYS A 86 5.85 -6.85 -16.07
C LYS A 86 4.56 -7.66 -16.29
N GLY A 87 3.47 -7.28 -15.64
CA GLY A 87 2.14 -7.86 -15.78
C GLY A 87 1.18 -6.95 -16.54
N ARG A 88 -0.07 -6.92 -16.07
CA ARG A 88 -1.16 -6.04 -16.54
C ARG A 88 -1.70 -5.25 -15.35
N PRO A 89 -0.97 -4.22 -14.88
CA PRO A 89 -1.37 -3.47 -13.70
C PRO A 89 -2.67 -2.69 -13.97
N SER A 90 -3.46 -2.48 -12.92
CA SER A 90 -4.55 -1.50 -12.98
C SER A 90 -3.98 -0.08 -13.03
N ILE A 91 -4.74 0.87 -13.56
CA ILE A 91 -4.37 2.30 -13.50
C ILE A 91 -4.12 2.77 -12.06
N ARG A 92 -4.82 2.19 -11.08
CA ARG A 92 -4.62 2.52 -9.65
C ARG A 92 -3.23 2.12 -9.15
N SER A 93 -2.79 0.92 -9.52
CA SER A 93 -1.48 0.42 -9.11
C SER A 93 -0.36 1.18 -9.79
N TYR A 94 -0.51 1.39 -11.10
CA TYR A 94 0.45 2.14 -11.91
C TYR A 94 0.51 3.61 -11.50
N GLY A 95 -0.63 4.25 -11.28
CA GLY A 95 -0.73 5.65 -10.91
C GLY A 95 -0.11 5.96 -9.54
N VAL A 96 -0.24 5.05 -8.56
CA VAL A 96 0.49 5.20 -7.29
C VAL A 96 2.00 5.09 -7.50
N TRP A 97 2.47 4.13 -8.31
CA TRP A 97 3.89 4.07 -8.68
C TRP A 97 4.35 5.34 -9.41
N TYR A 98 3.54 5.89 -10.32
CA TYR A 98 3.82 7.15 -11.00
C TYR A 98 4.02 8.29 -10.00
N PHE A 99 3.12 8.45 -9.03
CA PHE A 99 3.28 9.45 -7.97
C PHE A 99 4.56 9.24 -7.16
N LEU A 100 4.86 8.01 -6.75
CA LEU A 100 6.09 7.69 -6.02
C LEU A 100 7.34 8.05 -6.84
N TYR A 101 7.36 7.65 -8.11
CA TYR A 101 8.50 7.84 -9.01
C TYR A 101 8.77 9.32 -9.28
N HIS A 102 7.75 10.11 -9.63
CA HIS A 102 7.93 11.53 -9.88
C HIS A 102 8.21 12.33 -8.60
N THR A 103 7.70 11.88 -7.45
CA THR A 103 7.98 12.50 -6.15
C THR A 103 9.43 12.30 -5.71
N ILE A 104 9.97 11.08 -5.85
CA ILE A 104 11.36 10.81 -5.46
C ILE A 104 12.36 11.54 -6.36
N LEU A 105 12.03 11.72 -7.65
CA LEU A 105 12.84 12.52 -8.59
C LEU A 105 12.90 14.01 -8.24
N GLN A 106 11.92 14.52 -7.48
CA GLN A 106 11.93 15.89 -6.95
C GLN A 106 12.82 16.03 -5.70
N GLY A 107 13.54 14.97 -5.31
CA GLY A 107 14.39 14.96 -4.10
C GLY A 107 13.59 14.87 -2.80
N LYS A 108 12.30 14.52 -2.86
CA LYS A 108 11.44 14.39 -1.67
C LYS A 108 11.64 13.06 -0.97
N LYS A 109 11.50 13.06 0.35
CA LYS A 109 11.60 11.83 1.15
C LYS A 109 10.27 11.09 1.12
N ILE A 110 10.30 9.80 0.78
CA ILE A 110 9.12 8.95 0.79
C ILE A 110 9.30 7.78 1.78
N GLU A 111 8.30 7.58 2.62
CA GLU A 111 8.26 6.55 3.64
C GLU A 111 6.92 5.80 3.59
N PHE A 112 6.94 4.52 3.99
CA PHE A 112 5.71 3.78 4.27
C PHE A 112 5.58 3.46 5.75
N TYR A 113 4.35 3.56 6.24
CA TYR A 113 3.95 3.17 7.59
C TYR A 113 2.85 2.11 7.52
N MET A 114 2.68 1.36 8.59
CA MET A 114 1.71 0.28 8.71
C MET A 114 0.90 0.42 9.99
N ILE A 115 -0.40 0.14 9.87
CA ILE A 115 -1.32 -0.11 10.98
C ILE A 115 -1.85 -1.53 10.77
N TYR A 116 -1.94 -2.35 11.82
CA TYR A 116 -2.50 -3.70 11.69
C TYR A 116 -3.34 -4.10 12.88
N GLN A 117 -4.21 -5.10 12.67
CA GLN A 117 -4.94 -5.77 13.73
C GLN A 117 -4.53 -7.24 13.77
N ASP A 118 -4.31 -7.76 14.98
CA ASP A 118 -4.07 -9.17 15.20
C ASP A 118 -5.26 -10.04 14.75
N ASN A 119 -4.92 -11.25 14.32
CA ASN A 119 -5.92 -12.28 14.04
C ASN A 119 -6.49 -12.84 15.35
N PHE A 120 -7.71 -13.37 15.29
CA PHE A 120 -8.42 -13.88 16.45
C PHE A 120 -9.09 -15.22 16.17
N ASP A 121 -9.27 -16.02 17.23
CA ASP A 121 -10.03 -17.27 17.16
C ASP A 121 -11.53 -16.98 16.97
N ALA A 122 -12.16 -17.62 16.00
CA ALA A 122 -13.57 -17.45 15.69
C ALA A 122 -14.25 -18.76 15.28
N TYR A 123 -15.53 -18.86 15.58
CA TYR A 123 -16.40 -19.93 15.09
C TYR A 123 -17.19 -19.46 13.87
N VAL A 124 -16.71 -19.82 12.68
CA VAL A 124 -17.27 -19.35 11.41
C VAL A 124 -18.32 -20.33 10.90
N LYS A 125 -19.50 -19.82 10.52
CA LYS A 125 -20.58 -20.62 9.92
C LYS A 125 -20.10 -21.19 8.57
N GLY A 126 -20.18 -22.50 8.42
CA GLY A 126 -20.13 -23.21 7.15
C GLY A 126 -21.47 -23.87 6.85
N LEU A 127 -21.56 -24.59 5.72
CA LEU A 127 -22.80 -25.21 5.24
C LEU A 127 -23.47 -26.14 6.26
N PHE A 128 -22.69 -26.85 7.09
CA PHE A 128 -23.19 -27.90 7.99
C PHE A 128 -22.90 -27.64 9.47
N GLY A 129 -22.50 -26.41 9.83
CA GLY A 129 -22.15 -26.06 11.20
C GLY A 129 -21.04 -25.04 11.31
N LYS A 130 -20.65 -24.71 12.54
CA LYS A 130 -19.56 -23.75 12.80
C LYS A 130 -18.22 -24.48 12.86
N LYS A 131 -17.17 -23.85 12.32
CA LYS A 131 -15.78 -24.34 12.37
C LYS A 131 -14.91 -23.34 13.11
N LYS A 132 -14.07 -23.82 14.03
CA LYS A 132 -13.04 -22.97 14.65
C LYS A 132 -12.00 -22.60 13.58
N LYS A 133 -11.74 -21.31 13.42
CA LYS A 133 -10.79 -20.72 12.47
C LYS A 133 -10.07 -19.56 13.13
N ILE A 134 -8.82 -19.34 12.73
CA ILE A 134 -8.15 -18.06 12.95
C ILE A 134 -8.70 -17.12 11.87
N ALA A 135 -9.41 -16.08 12.29
CA ALA A 135 -10.01 -15.07 11.45
C ALA A 135 -9.22 -13.76 11.54
N SER A 136 -9.41 -12.91 10.54
CA SER A 136 -8.86 -11.56 10.49
C SER A 136 -10.00 -10.60 10.17
N LEU A 137 -9.88 -9.33 10.59
CA LEU A 137 -10.85 -8.30 10.22
C LEU A 137 -10.84 -8.08 8.70
N ASN A 138 -11.93 -7.57 8.13
CA ASN A 138 -11.82 -7.00 6.79
C ASN A 138 -10.89 -5.78 6.85
N PRO A 139 -9.77 -5.73 6.10
CA PRO A 139 -8.85 -4.59 6.12
C PRO A 139 -9.52 -3.26 5.78
N LYS A 140 -10.65 -3.29 5.04
CA LYS A 140 -11.45 -2.09 4.75
C LYS A 140 -12.02 -1.43 6.00
N LEU A 141 -12.36 -2.19 7.05
CA LEU A 141 -12.83 -1.61 8.31
C LEU A 141 -11.74 -0.74 8.96
N ILE A 142 -10.48 -1.19 8.91
CA ILE A 142 -9.36 -0.42 9.46
C ILE A 142 -9.13 0.84 8.61
N GLU A 143 -9.22 0.72 7.28
CA GLU A 143 -9.08 1.88 6.37
C GLU A 143 -10.20 2.91 6.55
N GLU A 144 -11.44 2.46 6.76
CA GLU A 144 -12.59 3.32 7.05
C GLU A 144 -12.34 4.15 8.31
N CYS A 145 -11.94 3.53 9.42
CA CYS A 145 -11.57 4.26 10.64
C CYS A 145 -10.43 5.27 10.39
N CYS A 146 -9.39 4.86 9.65
CA CYS A 146 -8.27 5.77 9.32
C CYS A 146 -8.71 6.96 8.45
N LEU A 147 -9.64 6.74 7.52
CA LEU A 147 -10.16 7.79 6.65
C LEU A 147 -11.10 8.72 7.40
N GLU A 148 -11.95 8.21 8.29
CA GLU A 148 -12.79 9.01 9.19
C GLU A 148 -11.93 9.96 10.04
N ASP A 149 -10.91 9.43 10.73
CA ASP A 149 -9.96 10.22 11.52
C ASP A 149 -9.28 11.31 10.65
N TYR A 150 -8.84 10.94 9.44
CA TYR A 150 -8.18 11.87 8.53
C TYR A 150 -9.12 12.98 8.06
N LEU A 151 -10.34 12.61 7.65
CA LEU A 151 -11.34 13.56 7.16
C LEU A 151 -11.76 14.53 8.25
N GLU A 152 -11.93 14.07 9.49
CA GLU A 152 -12.23 14.94 10.63
C GLU A 152 -11.12 16.00 10.81
N ARG A 153 -9.85 15.56 10.79
CA ARG A 153 -8.68 16.43 10.97
C ARG A 153 -8.45 17.39 9.79
N GLU A 154 -8.74 16.95 8.57
CA GLU A 154 -8.47 17.70 7.34
C GLU A 154 -9.72 18.39 6.77
N LYS A 155 -10.78 18.52 7.58
CA LYS A 155 -12.02 19.25 7.23
C LYS A 155 -12.70 18.68 5.98
N GLY A 156 -12.88 17.36 5.96
CA GLY A 156 -13.54 16.63 4.90
C GLY A 156 -12.69 16.39 3.64
N LYS A 157 -11.39 16.68 3.67
CA LYS A 157 -10.48 16.45 2.56
C LYS A 157 -9.78 15.10 2.70
N TYR A 158 -9.82 14.31 1.63
CA TYR A 158 -9.06 13.06 1.54
C TYR A 158 -7.56 13.31 1.36
N PRO A 159 -6.71 12.31 1.64
CA PRO A 159 -5.31 12.35 1.25
C PRO A 159 -5.17 12.54 -0.27
N GLU A 160 -4.23 13.38 -0.69
CA GLU A 160 -4.07 13.82 -2.08
C GLU A 160 -4.05 12.67 -3.10
N TRP A 161 -3.45 11.52 -2.76
CA TRP A 161 -3.31 10.37 -3.66
C TRP A 161 -4.42 9.31 -3.50
N ASN A 162 -5.44 9.58 -2.68
CA ASN A 162 -6.70 8.81 -2.62
C ASN A 162 -7.69 9.31 -3.67
N LEU A 163 -7.27 9.30 -4.95
CA LEU A 163 -8.04 9.89 -6.05
C LEU A 163 -9.41 9.23 -6.24
N GLN A 164 -9.50 7.91 -6.06
CA GLN A 164 -10.75 7.18 -6.19
C GLN A 164 -11.78 7.66 -5.16
N GLU A 165 -11.36 7.79 -3.90
CA GLU A 165 -12.21 8.28 -2.81
C GLU A 165 -12.60 9.76 -3.00
N GLN A 166 -11.75 10.55 -3.66
CA GLN A 166 -12.04 11.93 -4.05
C GLN A 166 -12.95 12.06 -5.28
N GLY A 167 -13.17 11.00 -6.06
CA GLY A 167 -13.76 11.10 -7.40
C GLY A 167 -12.87 11.85 -8.40
N ALA A 168 -11.58 11.95 -8.13
CA ALA A 168 -10.60 12.61 -8.98
C ALA A 168 -10.02 11.65 -10.03
N ASP A 169 -9.58 12.22 -11.15
CA ASP A 169 -8.96 11.46 -12.23
C ASP A 169 -7.43 11.37 -12.07
N TRP A 170 -6.84 10.33 -12.65
CA TRP A 170 -5.38 10.17 -12.68
C TRP A 170 -4.75 11.20 -13.64
N PRO A 171 -3.48 11.62 -13.40
CA PRO A 171 -2.76 12.49 -14.32
C PRO A 171 -2.77 11.95 -15.75
N ASN A 172 -2.89 12.85 -16.74
CA ASN A 172 -2.97 12.45 -18.15
C ASN A 172 -1.73 11.67 -18.60
N GLU A 173 -0.56 12.08 -18.14
CA GLU A 173 0.72 11.43 -18.39
C GLU A 173 0.71 9.99 -17.86
N ALA A 174 0.19 9.78 -16.65
CA ALA A 174 0.05 8.45 -16.06
C ALA A 174 -0.93 7.58 -16.85
N LYS A 175 -2.05 8.14 -17.32
CA LYS A 175 -3.03 7.42 -18.14
C LYS A 175 -2.46 7.03 -19.50
N ILE A 176 -1.74 7.94 -20.17
CA ILE A 176 -1.11 7.69 -21.47
C ILE A 176 -0.05 6.59 -21.32
N ALA A 177 0.86 6.72 -20.36
CA ALA A 177 1.91 5.73 -20.15
C ALA A 177 1.33 4.35 -19.75
N HIS A 178 0.28 4.32 -18.93
CA HIS A 178 -0.46 3.09 -18.60
C HIS A 178 -1.07 2.44 -19.84
N ALA A 179 -1.70 3.24 -20.72
CA ALA A 179 -2.30 2.75 -21.96
C ALA A 179 -1.25 2.11 -22.88
N ASP A 180 -0.05 2.68 -22.97
CA ASP A 180 1.03 2.13 -23.79
C ASP A 180 1.56 0.81 -23.21
N ILE A 181 1.72 0.71 -21.90
CA ILE A 181 2.05 -0.56 -21.23
C ILE A 181 0.98 -1.62 -21.51
N MET A 182 -0.30 -1.25 -21.53
CA MET A 182 -1.39 -2.18 -21.84
C MET A 182 -1.29 -2.68 -23.29
N LYS A 183 -1.06 -1.79 -24.26
CA LYS A 183 -0.86 -2.15 -25.67
C LYS A 183 0.32 -3.11 -25.85
N GLU A 184 1.47 -2.80 -25.25
CA GLU A 184 2.65 -3.67 -25.29
C GLU A 184 2.35 -5.04 -24.68
N SER A 185 1.69 -5.09 -23.52
CA SER A 185 1.34 -6.33 -22.84
C SER A 185 0.35 -7.20 -23.62
N ALA A 186 -0.49 -6.59 -24.47
CA ALA A 186 -1.39 -7.29 -25.38
C ALA A 186 -0.63 -7.94 -26.53
N ASN A 187 0.43 -7.29 -27.01
CA ASN A 187 1.26 -7.75 -28.13
C ASN A 187 2.35 -8.77 -27.72
N ARG A 188 2.63 -8.95 -26.42
CA ARG A 188 3.58 -9.97 -25.94
C ARG A 188 3.08 -11.38 -26.26
N LYS A 189 3.75 -12.08 -27.18
CA LYS A 189 3.50 -13.52 -27.43
C LYS A 189 3.68 -14.30 -26.12
N ARG A 190 2.67 -15.09 -25.73
CA ARG A 190 2.81 -16.05 -24.63
C ARG A 190 3.90 -17.04 -25.03
N LYS A 191 5.01 -17.09 -24.27
CA LYS A 191 5.92 -18.25 -24.33
C LYS A 191 5.09 -19.46 -23.89
N GLN A 192 4.74 -20.33 -24.84
CA GLN A 192 4.27 -21.66 -24.49
C GLN A 192 5.39 -22.31 -23.69
N LYS A 193 5.09 -22.72 -22.45
CA LYS A 193 5.98 -23.62 -21.74
C LYS A 193 5.87 -24.96 -22.48
N SER A 194 6.93 -25.32 -23.19
CA SER A 194 7.17 -26.69 -23.67
C SER A 194 7.42 -27.61 -22.49
#